data_AF-A0A947YAL7-F1
#
_entry.id   AF-A0A947YAL7-F1
#
_cell.length_a   1.000
_cell.length_b   1.000
_cell.length_c   1.000
_cell.angle_alpha   90.00
_cell.angle_beta   90.00
_cell.angle_gamma   90.00
#
_symmetry.space_group_name_H-M   'P 1'
#
loop_
_entity.id
_entity.type
_entity.pdbx_description
1 polymer ?
#
loop_
_entity_poly.entity_id
_entity_poly.type
_entity_poly.pdbx_seq_one_letter_code
_entity_poly.pdbx_strand_id
1 'polypeptide(L)'
;MAKSLQGNKGNLIVVEFRKTEDFQFKSVKKATEFEKKPNCSFEFSPSNADDRNERLNIVLHETFPKLVPGNCISVERAGKVCTIDAAVRFAVYIKDGATGDDFNDWAYNEGGWACAEIEPIGFDVDFVGGGNTYLGTEDVIGCTHEPYHALEFATEAECDNKKFVLAAVKANGGALKCASERLREDKDVVLAAATSDGSSIQYVSEAFRNDRNIALAAVSSWGAALGLLSEKLRNDREIVLAAANNSPDALEFIPDNLMDELRDNKNVAISMLSRSSWDGGWTLDSVSEKLREDSDVVLAAISESFDQMEFASKKLKNNKEFLIEAASARGFVIRHIPEKFKKDTDIVFAAVTNASILDEISEKFRNDKDLVLLAVSHDGRQLEYASEILRNDKDVVLAAVRESGWALEYVSDKLRADPEVVEAAIEQNSNAEKFSFL
;
A
#
# COMPACT_ATOMS: atom_id res chain seq x y z
N MET A 1 10.53 -33.66 -27.67
CA MET A 1 11.49 -32.75 -28.34
C MET A 1 10.76 -31.46 -28.71
N ALA A 2 10.80 -30.41 -27.88
CA ALA A 2 10.17 -29.14 -28.23
C ALA A 2 11.05 -28.44 -29.28
N LYS A 3 10.60 -28.40 -30.54
CA LYS A 3 11.25 -27.60 -31.60
C LYS A 3 10.52 -26.28 -31.73
N SER A 4 11.22 -25.19 -31.41
CA SER A 4 10.90 -23.88 -32.01
C SER A 4 11.15 -24.00 -33.52
N LEU A 5 10.08 -24.00 -34.32
CA LEU A 5 10.17 -23.88 -35.77
C LEU A 5 10.00 -22.41 -36.11
N GLN A 6 11.12 -21.72 -36.42
CA GLN A 6 11.06 -20.41 -37.05
C GLN A 6 10.56 -20.57 -38.49
N GLY A 7 9.27 -20.31 -38.69
CA GLY A 7 8.67 -20.06 -40.00
C GLY A 7 8.38 -18.56 -40.16
N ASN A 8 8.39 -18.08 -41.41
CA ASN A 8 8.31 -16.65 -41.78
C ASN A 8 7.01 -15.89 -41.39
N LYS A 9 6.17 -16.41 -40.50
CA LYS A 9 5.00 -15.72 -39.93
C LYS A 9 4.70 -16.22 -38.51
N GLY A 10 5.35 -15.60 -37.51
CA GLY A 10 5.02 -15.78 -36.09
C GLY A 10 5.74 -16.94 -35.39
N ASN A 11 6.04 -16.77 -34.10
CA ASN A 11 6.58 -17.83 -33.26
C ASN A 11 5.48 -18.89 -33.02
N LEU A 12 5.78 -20.13 -33.37
CA LEU A 12 4.89 -21.28 -33.15
C LEU A 12 5.37 -22.04 -31.91
N ILE A 13 4.51 -22.24 -30.92
CA ILE A 13 4.76 -23.16 -29.79
C ILE A 13 3.96 -24.43 -30.02
N VAL A 14 4.65 -25.57 -30.03
CA VAL A 14 4.05 -26.90 -30.18
C VAL A 14 4.25 -27.66 -28.87
N VAL A 15 3.14 -27.99 -28.19
CA VAL A 15 3.13 -28.81 -26.97
C VAL A 15 2.64 -30.21 -27.34
N GLU A 16 3.42 -31.22 -26.96
CA GLU A 16 3.22 -32.62 -27.33
C GLU A 16 2.84 -33.42 -26.07
N PHE A 17 1.62 -33.97 -26.04
CA PHE A 17 1.16 -34.81 -24.93
C PHE A 17 1.31 -36.29 -25.30
N ARG A 18 1.77 -37.12 -24.35
CA ARG A 18 1.84 -38.59 -24.49
C ARG A 18 0.85 -39.27 -23.55
N LYS A 19 0.23 -40.33 -24.06
CA LYS A 19 -0.73 -41.17 -23.34
C LYS A 19 -0.01 -42.07 -22.34
N THR A 20 -0.48 -42.11 -21.08
CA THR A 20 0.08 -43.02 -20.05
C THR A 20 -0.88 -44.12 -19.60
N GLU A 21 -2.17 -44.13 -20.00
CA GLU A 21 -3.10 -45.26 -19.82
C GLU A 21 -4.37 -45.13 -20.70
N ASP A 22 -5.28 -46.13 -20.72
CA ASP A 22 -6.39 -46.45 -21.65
C ASP A 22 -7.42 -45.34 -22.01
N PHE A 23 -6.96 -44.18 -22.47
CA PHE A 23 -7.76 -43.10 -23.03
C PHE A 23 -7.83 -43.16 -24.56
N GLN A 24 -9.01 -42.96 -25.15
CA GLN A 24 -9.19 -42.76 -26.59
C GLN A 24 -9.63 -41.33 -26.88
N PHE A 25 -8.88 -40.62 -27.73
CA PHE A 25 -9.29 -39.29 -28.22
C PHE A 25 -10.55 -39.45 -29.08
N LYS A 26 -11.73 -39.09 -28.55
CA LYS A 26 -12.95 -39.02 -29.35
C LYS A 26 -12.88 -37.79 -30.25
N SER A 27 -12.60 -38.01 -31.54
CA SER A 27 -12.71 -37.08 -32.67
C SER A 27 -12.78 -35.59 -32.31
N VAL A 28 -11.63 -34.89 -32.29
CA VAL A 28 -11.59 -33.43 -32.17
C VAL A 28 -12.11 -32.82 -33.47
N LYS A 29 -13.29 -32.19 -33.45
CA LYS A 29 -13.79 -31.46 -34.62
C LYS A 29 -12.92 -30.23 -34.87
N LYS A 30 -12.60 -30.00 -36.15
CA LYS A 30 -11.85 -28.84 -36.63
C LYS A 30 -12.65 -27.57 -36.31
N ALA A 31 -12.12 -26.68 -35.46
CA ALA A 31 -12.64 -25.33 -35.32
C ALA A 31 -12.21 -24.54 -36.56
N THR A 32 -13.18 -24.07 -37.36
CA THR A 32 -12.92 -23.18 -38.50
C THR A 32 -13.48 -21.80 -38.21
N GLU A 33 -12.59 -20.81 -38.34
CA GLU A 33 -12.79 -19.35 -38.37
C GLU A 33 -13.23 -18.66 -37.07
N PHE A 34 -12.25 -18.00 -36.42
CA PHE A 34 -12.47 -17.06 -35.32
C PHE A 34 -12.76 -15.65 -35.87
N GLU A 35 -13.83 -15.02 -35.39
CA GLU A 35 -14.06 -13.58 -35.58
C GLU A 35 -12.97 -12.78 -34.84
N LYS A 36 -12.20 -12.00 -35.59
CA LYS A 36 -11.12 -11.13 -35.06
C LYS A 36 -11.70 -10.05 -34.13
N LYS A 37 -11.37 -10.13 -32.83
CA LYS A 37 -11.46 -9.00 -31.88
C LYS A 37 -10.07 -8.44 -31.54
N PRO A 38 -9.95 -7.16 -31.13
CA PRO A 38 -8.75 -6.37 -31.43
C PRO A 38 -7.51 -6.65 -30.57
N ASN A 39 -7.60 -7.33 -29.42
CA ASN A 39 -6.54 -7.26 -28.41
C ASN A 39 -5.96 -8.57 -27.86
N CYS A 40 -6.43 -9.74 -28.31
CA CYS A 40 -5.74 -11.05 -28.20
C CYS A 40 -6.49 -12.04 -29.09
N SER A 41 -5.81 -12.77 -29.96
CA SER A 41 -6.41 -13.86 -30.75
C SER A 41 -5.54 -15.11 -30.64
N PHE A 42 -6.13 -16.19 -30.15
CA PHE A 42 -5.52 -17.53 -30.14
C PHE A 42 -6.23 -18.37 -31.19
N GLU A 43 -5.46 -18.92 -32.13
CA GLU A 43 -6.01 -19.79 -33.17
C GLU A 43 -5.63 -21.24 -32.84
N PHE A 44 -6.63 -22.05 -32.50
CA PHE A 44 -6.45 -23.47 -32.21
C PHE A 44 -6.63 -24.29 -33.49
N SER A 45 -5.61 -25.06 -33.88
CA SER A 45 -5.70 -26.00 -34.99
C SER A 45 -5.24 -27.38 -34.54
N PRO A 46 -6.15 -28.36 -34.36
CA PRO A 46 -5.76 -29.74 -34.13
C PRO A 46 -5.15 -30.28 -35.43
N SER A 47 -3.82 -30.39 -35.47
CA SER A 47 -3.15 -31.04 -36.60
C SER A 47 -3.22 -32.56 -36.40
N ASN A 48 -4.16 -33.18 -37.13
CA ASN A 48 -4.38 -34.63 -37.29
C ASN A 48 -4.10 -35.49 -36.05
N ALA A 49 -5.15 -35.83 -35.30
CA ALA A 49 -5.14 -37.08 -34.56
C ALA A 49 -5.06 -38.23 -35.58
N ASP A 50 -3.86 -38.73 -35.84
CA ASP A 50 -3.70 -40.00 -36.54
C ASP A 50 -3.94 -41.08 -35.49
N ASP A 51 -5.02 -41.85 -35.60
CA ASP A 51 -5.45 -42.90 -34.66
C ASP A 51 -4.35 -43.94 -34.34
N ARG A 52 -3.22 -43.89 -35.07
CA ARG A 52 -2.07 -44.76 -34.89
C ARG A 52 -0.91 -44.16 -34.10
N ASN A 53 -0.90 -42.86 -33.83
CA ASN A 53 0.14 -42.22 -33.02
C ASN A 53 -0.49 -41.46 -31.85
N GLU A 54 -0.19 -41.93 -30.65
CA GLU A 54 -0.69 -41.52 -29.33
C GLU A 54 -0.31 -40.08 -28.90
N ARG A 55 -0.50 -39.09 -29.78
CA ARG A 55 0.03 -37.73 -29.63
C ARG A 55 -1.00 -36.68 -30.01
N LEU A 56 -1.25 -35.74 -29.10
CA LEU A 56 -2.01 -34.52 -29.37
C LEU A 56 -1.04 -33.36 -29.56
N ASN A 57 -1.13 -32.68 -30.70
CA ASN A 57 -0.34 -31.49 -31.00
C ASN A 57 -1.23 -30.24 -30.90
N ILE A 58 -0.94 -29.39 -29.91
CA ILE A 58 -1.60 -28.08 -29.79
C ILE A 58 -0.66 -27.02 -30.38
N VAL A 59 -1.17 -26.25 -31.34
CA VAL A 59 -0.47 -25.16 -32.02
C VAL A 59 -1.10 -23.84 -31.58
N LEU A 60 -0.29 -22.95 -31.02
CA LEU A 60 -0.71 -21.61 -30.61
C LEU A 60 0.01 -20.57 -31.48
N HIS A 61 -0.77 -19.62 -32.03
CA HIS A 61 -0.25 -18.51 -32.82
C HIS A 61 -0.17 -17.22 -31.96
N GLU A 62 1.01 -16.65 -31.82
CA GLU A 62 1.20 -15.34 -31.16
C GLU A 62 0.97 -14.18 -32.16
N THR A 63 -0.01 -13.32 -31.91
CA THR A 63 -0.08 -11.97 -32.51
C THR A 63 -0.07 -10.91 -31.43
N PHE A 64 1.02 -10.14 -31.33
CA PHE A 64 1.17 -9.05 -30.35
C PHE A 64 0.50 -7.74 -30.82
N PRO A 65 -0.36 -7.10 -30.02
CA PRO A 65 -0.48 -5.65 -29.99
C PRO A 65 0.49 -5.08 -28.94
N LYS A 66 1.25 -4.04 -29.31
CA LYS A 66 2.14 -3.29 -28.41
C LYS A 66 1.34 -2.73 -27.23
N LEU A 67 1.72 -3.08 -26.00
CA LEU A 67 1.22 -2.47 -24.76
C LEU A 67 2.37 -1.80 -23.98
N VAL A 68 2.10 -0.60 -23.47
CA VAL A 68 2.91 0.22 -22.56
C VAL A 68 1.94 0.74 -21.48
N PRO A 69 2.35 1.07 -20.25
CA PRO A 69 2.86 0.22 -19.17
C PRO A 69 1.90 0.22 -17.95
N GLY A 70 1.77 -0.94 -17.30
CA GLY A 70 1.14 -1.06 -15.97
C GLY A 70 1.69 -2.32 -15.30
N ASN A 71 2.69 -2.13 -14.43
CA ASN A 71 3.28 -3.09 -13.47
C ASN A 71 3.74 -4.49 -13.94
N CYS A 72 3.79 -4.79 -15.24
CA CYS A 72 4.53 -5.95 -15.72
C CYS A 72 5.84 -5.49 -16.39
N ILE A 73 6.97 -5.82 -15.77
CA ILE A 73 8.29 -5.67 -16.40
C ILE A 73 8.27 -6.48 -17.69
N SER A 74 8.61 -5.82 -18.80
CA SER A 74 8.64 -6.36 -20.15
C SER A 74 9.55 -7.58 -20.24
N VAL A 75 8.99 -8.78 -20.34
CA VAL A 75 9.74 -9.95 -20.80
C VAL A 75 8.86 -10.80 -21.71
N GLU A 76 9.26 -10.90 -22.96
CA GLU A 76 8.73 -11.77 -24.03
C GLU A 76 8.59 -13.27 -23.61
N ARG A 77 9.12 -13.65 -22.44
CA ARG A 77 9.07 -14.98 -21.83
C ARG A 77 7.92 -15.18 -20.83
N ALA A 78 7.47 -14.14 -20.12
CA ALA A 78 6.36 -14.25 -19.17
C ALA A 78 5.05 -14.60 -19.89
N GLY A 79 4.84 -14.04 -21.09
CA GLY A 79 3.72 -14.39 -21.97
C GLY A 79 3.70 -15.88 -22.34
N LYS A 80 4.87 -16.53 -22.49
CA LYS A 80 4.97 -17.95 -22.86
C LYS A 80 4.62 -18.88 -21.70
N VAL A 81 4.93 -18.50 -20.46
CA VAL A 81 4.67 -19.30 -19.26
C VAL A 81 3.18 -19.30 -18.91
N CYS A 82 2.53 -18.13 -18.93
CA CYS A 82 1.07 -18.04 -18.75
C CYS A 82 0.31 -18.81 -19.84
N THR A 83 0.85 -18.84 -21.07
CA THR A 83 0.28 -19.57 -22.20
C THR A 83 0.39 -21.10 -22.02
N ILE A 84 1.44 -21.59 -21.36
CA ILE A 84 1.63 -23.03 -21.09
C ILE A 84 0.76 -23.49 -19.91
N ASP A 85 0.65 -22.70 -18.83
CA ASP A 85 -0.23 -23.01 -17.69
C ASP A 85 -1.71 -23.07 -18.13
N ALA A 86 -2.16 -22.10 -18.94
CA ALA A 86 -3.50 -22.13 -19.53
C ALA A 86 -3.73 -23.35 -20.46
N ALA A 87 -2.72 -23.73 -21.25
CA ALA A 87 -2.80 -24.89 -22.14
C ALA A 87 -2.85 -26.23 -21.37
N VAL A 88 -2.13 -26.34 -20.25
CA VAL A 88 -2.16 -27.52 -19.38
C VAL A 88 -3.50 -27.62 -18.65
N ARG A 89 -4.02 -26.52 -18.10
CA ARG A 89 -5.35 -26.47 -17.46
C ARG A 89 -6.47 -26.81 -18.44
N PHE A 90 -6.38 -26.33 -19.69
CA PHE A 90 -7.36 -26.67 -20.72
C PHE A 90 -7.26 -28.14 -21.16
N ALA A 91 -6.06 -28.70 -21.27
CA ALA A 91 -5.88 -30.13 -21.56
C ALA A 91 -6.49 -31.03 -20.48
N VAL A 92 -6.44 -30.59 -19.21
CA VAL A 92 -7.14 -31.24 -18.09
C VAL A 92 -8.66 -31.09 -18.21
N TYR A 93 -9.17 -29.91 -18.61
CA TYR A 93 -10.61 -29.65 -18.76
C TYR A 93 -11.27 -30.46 -19.90
N ILE A 94 -10.52 -30.79 -20.96
CA ILE A 94 -10.99 -31.68 -22.06
C ILE A 94 -11.21 -33.12 -21.59
N LYS A 95 -10.56 -33.57 -20.49
CA LYS A 95 -10.71 -34.92 -19.92
C LYS A 95 -12.16 -35.26 -19.56
N ASP A 96 -12.96 -34.26 -19.22
CA ASP A 96 -14.34 -34.40 -18.75
C ASP A 96 -15.42 -34.21 -19.84
N GLY A 97 -15.02 -34.15 -21.12
CA GLY A 97 -15.93 -34.18 -22.26
C GLY A 97 -16.39 -32.82 -22.79
N ALA A 98 -15.70 -31.74 -22.41
CA ALA A 98 -15.98 -30.38 -22.85
C ALA A 98 -15.62 -30.13 -24.34
N THR A 99 -16.38 -29.25 -24.99
CA THR A 99 -16.20 -28.76 -26.35
C THR A 99 -15.47 -27.41 -26.39
N GLY A 100 -15.07 -26.94 -27.57
CA GLY A 100 -14.35 -25.66 -27.72
C GLY A 100 -15.14 -24.42 -27.27
N ASP A 101 -16.48 -24.49 -27.22
CA ASP A 101 -17.33 -23.39 -26.76
C ASP A 101 -17.35 -23.30 -25.21
N ASP A 102 -17.18 -24.43 -24.51
CA ASP A 102 -17.12 -24.50 -23.04
C ASP A 102 -15.86 -23.81 -22.47
N PHE A 103 -14.80 -23.69 -23.27
CA PHE A 103 -13.59 -22.96 -22.89
C PHE A 103 -13.85 -21.45 -22.71
N ASN A 104 -14.67 -20.87 -23.58
CA ASN A 104 -14.99 -19.44 -23.47
C ASN A 104 -15.82 -19.19 -22.21
N ASP A 105 -16.80 -20.03 -21.90
CA ASP A 105 -17.58 -19.90 -20.67
C ASP A 105 -16.74 -20.15 -19.41
N TRP A 106 -15.78 -21.08 -19.42
CA TRP A 106 -14.83 -21.26 -18.32
C TRP A 106 -13.87 -20.06 -18.17
N ALA A 107 -13.28 -19.56 -19.25
CA ALA A 107 -12.41 -18.39 -19.21
C ALA A 107 -13.16 -17.10 -18.85
N TYR A 108 -14.46 -17.01 -19.16
CA TYR A 108 -15.31 -15.86 -18.86
C TYR A 108 -15.89 -15.91 -17.44
N ASN A 109 -16.21 -17.10 -16.90
CA ASN A 109 -16.84 -17.27 -15.57
C ASN A 109 -15.84 -17.62 -14.45
N GLU A 110 -14.77 -18.37 -14.73
CA GLU A 110 -13.75 -18.78 -13.73
C GLU A 110 -12.41 -18.05 -13.92
N GLY A 111 -12.19 -17.41 -15.07
CA GLY A 111 -11.04 -16.52 -15.32
C GLY A 111 -11.07 -15.20 -14.54
N GLY A 112 -12.10 -15.00 -13.70
CA GLY A 112 -12.08 -14.07 -12.60
C GLY A 112 -11.71 -14.78 -11.29
N TRP A 113 -10.41 -14.91 -11.00
CA TRP A 113 -9.88 -15.11 -9.64
C TRP A 113 -10.60 -16.19 -8.81
N ALA A 114 -10.49 -17.47 -9.17
CA ALA A 114 -10.88 -18.56 -8.28
C ALA A 114 -9.93 -19.76 -8.42
N CYS A 115 -9.26 -20.12 -7.32
CA CYS A 115 -8.50 -21.35 -7.18
C CYS A 115 -9.47 -22.46 -6.75
N ALA A 116 -9.68 -23.48 -7.59
CA ALA A 116 -10.25 -24.75 -7.17
C ALA A 116 -9.10 -25.72 -6.87
N GLU A 117 -9.06 -26.26 -5.65
CA GLU A 117 -8.19 -27.36 -5.24
C GLU A 117 -8.42 -28.58 -6.14
N ILE A 118 -7.36 -29.11 -6.75
CA ILE A 118 -7.41 -30.40 -7.47
C ILE A 118 -6.30 -31.28 -6.92
N GLU A 119 -6.69 -32.37 -6.24
CA GLU A 119 -5.82 -33.48 -5.82
C GLU A 119 -5.15 -34.17 -7.03
N PRO A 120 -3.97 -34.79 -6.88
CA PRO A 120 -3.18 -35.24 -8.03
C PRO A 120 -3.78 -36.48 -8.69
N ILE A 121 -4.17 -36.37 -9.98
CA ILE A 121 -4.62 -37.51 -10.79
C ILE A 121 -3.68 -37.74 -11.99
N GLY A 122 -2.69 -38.60 -11.79
CA GLY A 122 -2.29 -39.66 -12.74
C GLY A 122 -1.86 -39.32 -14.18
N PHE A 123 -1.14 -38.22 -14.42
CA PHE A 123 -0.41 -38.03 -15.68
C PHE A 123 1.08 -37.80 -15.41
N ASP A 124 1.95 -38.64 -15.96
CA ASP A 124 3.38 -38.35 -16.06
C ASP A 124 3.62 -37.42 -17.26
N VAL A 125 4.00 -36.18 -16.99
CA VAL A 125 4.45 -35.23 -18.02
C VAL A 125 5.92 -35.55 -18.34
N ASP A 126 6.11 -36.51 -19.23
CA ASP A 126 7.42 -36.99 -19.60
C ASP A 126 8.09 -36.03 -20.61
N PHE A 127 8.98 -35.14 -20.13
CA PHE A 127 9.82 -34.29 -20.99
C PHE A 127 10.92 -35.13 -21.66
N VAL A 128 10.55 -35.91 -22.68
CA VAL A 128 11.52 -36.80 -23.34
C VAL A 128 12.41 -36.02 -24.31
N GLY A 129 13.67 -35.85 -23.91
CA GLY A 129 14.82 -35.82 -24.81
C GLY A 129 15.88 -34.74 -24.54
N GLY A 130 16.88 -35.12 -23.73
CA GLY A 130 18.31 -34.77 -23.84
C GLY A 130 18.69 -33.43 -24.47
N GLY A 131 18.97 -32.45 -23.62
CA GLY A 131 19.59 -31.18 -23.98
C GLY A 131 19.27 -30.14 -22.92
N ASN A 132 20.25 -29.76 -22.11
CA ASN A 132 20.15 -28.74 -21.08
C ASN A 132 19.40 -27.49 -21.57
N THR A 133 18.14 -27.34 -21.19
CA THR A 133 17.47 -26.05 -21.12
C THR A 133 16.85 -25.93 -19.73
N TYR A 134 17.72 -25.64 -18.77
CA TYR A 134 17.32 -25.11 -17.47
C TYR A 134 16.46 -23.87 -17.72
N LEU A 135 15.16 -23.93 -17.43
CA LEU A 135 14.41 -22.72 -17.11
C LEU A 135 15.13 -22.11 -15.91
N GLY A 136 15.59 -20.86 -16.05
CA GLY A 136 16.37 -20.20 -15.00
C GLY A 136 15.50 -20.06 -13.76
N THR A 137 16.09 -20.34 -12.59
CA THR A 137 15.44 -20.22 -11.27
C THR A 137 14.83 -18.84 -11.00
N GLU A 138 15.25 -17.81 -11.74
CA GLU A 138 14.69 -16.45 -11.69
C GLU A 138 13.31 -16.34 -12.37
N ASP A 139 13.01 -17.19 -13.36
CA ASP A 139 11.78 -17.10 -14.17
C ASP A 139 10.54 -17.69 -13.45
N VAL A 140 10.73 -18.64 -12.52
CA VAL A 140 9.62 -19.30 -11.78
C VAL A 140 9.09 -18.41 -10.65
N ILE A 141 9.99 -17.71 -9.95
CA ILE A 141 9.65 -16.90 -8.75
C ILE A 141 8.94 -15.60 -9.15
N GLY A 142 9.20 -15.07 -10.35
CA GLY A 142 8.52 -13.88 -10.88
C GLY A 142 7.07 -14.10 -11.33
N CYS A 143 6.62 -15.36 -11.46
CA CYS A 143 5.30 -15.71 -12.00
C CYS A 143 4.26 -16.08 -10.94
N THR A 144 4.65 -16.28 -9.69
CA THR A 144 3.70 -16.56 -8.60
C THR A 144 3.25 -15.25 -7.97
N HIS A 145 1.97 -14.92 -8.07
CA HIS A 145 1.38 -13.69 -7.50
C HIS A 145 1.46 -13.62 -5.96
N GLU A 146 1.95 -14.70 -5.33
CA GLU A 146 2.26 -14.79 -3.90
C GLU A 146 3.57 -15.58 -3.68
N PRO A 147 4.72 -14.90 -3.46
CA PRO A 147 6.02 -15.56 -3.27
C PRO A 147 6.16 -16.35 -1.96
N TYR A 148 5.15 -16.33 -1.08
CA TYR A 148 5.12 -17.05 0.20
C TYR A 148 5.04 -18.58 0.00
N HIS A 149 4.32 -19.04 -1.02
CA HIS A 149 4.04 -20.47 -1.21
C HIS A 149 5.13 -21.21 -2.01
N ALA A 150 6.06 -20.51 -2.67
CA ALA A 150 7.05 -21.13 -3.56
C ALA A 150 8.02 -22.08 -2.84
N LEU A 151 8.25 -21.89 -1.53
CA LEU A 151 9.09 -22.77 -0.72
C LEU A 151 8.30 -23.73 0.19
N GLU A 152 7.03 -23.44 0.52
CA GLU A 152 6.21 -24.34 1.32
C GLU A 152 5.89 -25.64 0.55
N PHE A 153 5.85 -25.55 -0.78
CA PHE A 153 5.70 -26.70 -1.69
C PHE A 153 7.02 -27.14 -2.36
N ALA A 154 8.16 -26.56 -1.98
CA ALA A 154 9.45 -26.91 -2.56
C ALA A 154 9.94 -28.28 -2.05
N THR A 155 10.62 -28.99 -2.92
CA THR A 155 11.28 -30.25 -2.57
C THR A 155 12.48 -29.99 -1.64
N GLU A 156 12.87 -31.00 -0.85
CA GLU A 156 14.06 -30.91 0.02
C GLU A 156 15.32 -30.48 -0.75
N ALA A 157 15.45 -30.89 -2.02
CA ALA A 157 16.56 -30.54 -2.89
C ALA A 157 16.57 -29.04 -3.28
N GLU A 158 15.39 -28.44 -3.45
CA GLU A 158 15.24 -27.01 -3.74
C GLU A 158 15.51 -26.17 -2.49
N CYS A 159 15.04 -26.64 -1.34
CA CYS A 159 15.31 -26.04 -0.03
C CYS A 159 16.80 -26.07 0.38
N ASP A 160 17.62 -26.96 -0.19
CA ASP A 160 19.07 -26.98 -0.01
C ASP A 160 19.87 -26.29 -1.15
N ASN A 161 19.18 -25.78 -2.17
CA ASN A 161 19.82 -25.07 -3.28
C ASN A 161 20.01 -23.58 -2.96
N LYS A 162 21.27 -23.18 -2.67
CA LYS A 162 21.61 -21.79 -2.29
C LYS A 162 21.11 -20.74 -3.28
N LYS A 163 21.16 -21.00 -4.60
CA LYS A 163 20.70 -20.01 -5.60
C LYS A 163 19.19 -19.84 -5.57
N PHE A 164 18.46 -20.94 -5.45
CA PHE A 164 17.02 -20.95 -5.35
C PHE A 164 16.56 -20.24 -4.06
N VAL A 165 17.12 -20.64 -2.92
CA VAL A 165 16.81 -20.03 -1.62
C VAL A 165 17.17 -18.54 -1.60
N LEU A 166 18.33 -18.14 -2.15
CA LEU A 166 18.70 -16.72 -2.24
C LEU A 166 17.69 -15.89 -3.05
N ALA A 167 17.16 -16.43 -4.14
CA ALA A 167 16.14 -15.74 -4.92
C ALA A 167 14.82 -15.63 -4.15
N ALA A 168 14.41 -16.71 -3.47
CA ALA A 168 13.20 -16.74 -2.65
C ALA A 168 13.27 -15.75 -1.47
N VAL A 169 14.34 -15.77 -0.67
CA VAL A 169 14.46 -14.89 0.50
C VAL A 169 14.62 -13.41 0.16
N LYS A 170 15.06 -13.09 -1.07
CA LYS A 170 15.08 -11.70 -1.56
C LYS A 170 13.69 -11.21 -1.96
N ALA A 171 12.83 -12.10 -2.44
CA ALA A 171 11.44 -11.77 -2.74
C ALA A 171 10.59 -11.69 -1.47
N ASN A 172 10.86 -12.57 -0.51
CA ASN A 172 10.19 -12.61 0.79
C ASN A 172 11.12 -13.24 1.84
N GLY A 173 11.63 -12.45 2.80
CA GLY A 173 12.56 -12.94 3.81
C GLY A 173 12.00 -14.07 4.69
N GLY A 174 10.68 -14.15 4.90
CA GLY A 174 10.03 -15.25 5.64
C GLY A 174 10.25 -16.65 5.02
N ALA A 175 10.60 -16.69 3.73
CA ALA A 175 10.96 -17.91 3.01
C ALA A 175 12.15 -18.67 3.65
N LEU A 176 12.97 -17.99 4.47
CA LEU A 176 14.09 -18.60 5.19
C LEU A 176 13.68 -19.80 6.05
N LYS A 177 12.44 -19.82 6.58
CA LYS A 177 11.90 -20.94 7.37
C LYS A 177 12.03 -22.29 6.68
N CYS A 178 11.89 -22.31 5.35
CA CYS A 178 11.86 -23.52 4.54
C CYS A 178 13.25 -23.96 4.06
N ALA A 179 14.27 -23.11 4.22
CA ALA A 179 15.63 -23.43 3.82
C ALA A 179 16.21 -24.57 4.68
N SER A 180 17.10 -25.36 4.08
CA SER A 180 17.85 -26.39 4.79
C SER A 180 18.60 -25.79 5.99
N GLU A 181 18.85 -26.59 7.04
CA GLU A 181 19.58 -26.13 8.23
C GLU A 181 20.94 -25.51 7.86
N ARG A 182 21.64 -26.11 6.89
CA ARG A 182 22.90 -25.58 6.37
C ARG A 182 22.76 -24.17 5.78
N LEU A 183 21.66 -23.89 5.08
CA LEU A 183 21.41 -22.58 4.45
C LEU A 183 20.80 -21.55 5.42
N ARG A 184 20.12 -21.99 6.48
CA ARG A 184 19.74 -21.12 7.61
C ARG A 184 20.95 -20.67 8.43
N GLU A 185 22.09 -21.32 8.25
CA GLU A 185 23.39 -20.95 8.81
C GLU A 185 24.37 -20.45 7.73
N ASP A 186 23.88 -20.04 6.56
CA ASP A 186 24.70 -19.39 5.53
C ASP A 186 24.54 -17.86 5.61
N LYS A 187 25.64 -17.16 5.89
CA LYS A 187 25.63 -15.71 6.16
C LYS A 187 25.03 -14.88 5.03
N ASP A 188 25.25 -15.25 3.78
CA ASP A 188 24.72 -14.47 2.65
C ASP A 188 23.20 -14.65 2.54
N VAL A 189 22.73 -15.89 2.74
CA VAL A 189 21.30 -16.22 2.72
C VAL A 189 20.58 -15.51 3.86
N VAL A 190 21.10 -15.62 5.08
CA VAL A 190 20.51 -15.01 6.27
C VAL A 190 20.51 -13.49 6.16
N LEU A 191 21.60 -12.87 5.67
CA LEU A 191 21.64 -11.42 5.51
C LEU A 191 20.65 -10.94 4.45
N ALA A 192 20.49 -11.67 3.35
CA ALA A 192 19.50 -11.35 2.32
C ALA A 192 18.07 -11.47 2.87
N ALA A 193 17.78 -12.53 3.62
CA ALA A 193 16.49 -12.71 4.28
C ALA A 193 16.19 -11.61 5.30
N ALA A 194 17.13 -11.31 6.20
CA ALA A 194 16.99 -10.29 7.24
C ALA A 194 16.81 -8.87 6.66
N THR A 195 17.42 -8.61 5.50
CA THR A 195 17.25 -7.34 4.78
C THR A 195 15.85 -7.23 4.15
N SER A 196 15.30 -8.34 3.66
CA SER A 196 13.95 -8.39 3.08
C SER A 196 12.87 -8.35 4.15
N ASP A 197 13.02 -9.11 5.22
CA ASP A 197 12.11 -9.18 6.36
C ASP A 197 12.91 -9.46 7.63
N GLY A 198 12.97 -8.46 8.52
CA GLY A 198 13.70 -8.58 9.79
C GLY A 198 13.19 -9.68 10.71
N SER A 199 11.93 -10.12 10.59
CA SER A 199 11.37 -11.21 11.40
C SER A 199 11.97 -12.58 11.06
N SER A 200 12.57 -12.72 9.87
CA SER A 200 13.17 -13.97 9.39
C SER A 200 14.29 -14.50 10.29
N ILE A 201 14.94 -13.64 11.07
CA ILE A 201 16.00 -14.06 12.01
C ILE A 201 15.48 -14.96 13.14
N GLN A 202 14.17 -15.09 13.32
CA GLN A 202 13.59 -16.08 14.25
C GLN A 202 13.92 -17.53 13.86
N TYR A 203 14.28 -17.78 12.59
CA TYR A 203 14.53 -19.12 12.05
C TYR A 203 16.00 -19.55 12.09
N VAL A 204 16.92 -18.69 12.51
CA VAL A 204 18.37 -18.96 12.54
C VAL A 204 18.89 -19.22 13.95
N SER A 205 20.08 -19.82 14.06
CA SER A 205 20.70 -20.06 15.37
C SER A 205 20.98 -18.78 16.16
N GLU A 206 21.17 -18.95 17.47
CA GLU A 206 21.56 -17.85 18.36
C GLU A 206 22.89 -17.20 17.91
N ALA A 207 23.80 -17.96 17.31
CA ALA A 207 25.06 -17.41 16.81
C ALA A 207 24.84 -16.35 15.73
N PHE A 208 23.88 -16.56 14.82
CA PHE A 208 23.51 -15.60 13.78
C PHE A 208 22.66 -14.45 14.30
N ARG A 209 21.80 -14.70 15.29
CA ARG A 209 21.10 -13.63 16.05
C ARG A 209 22.07 -12.79 16.89
N ASN A 210 23.29 -13.26 17.11
CA ASN A 210 24.38 -12.54 17.78
C ASN A 210 25.37 -11.90 16.79
N ASP A 211 25.18 -12.06 15.48
CA ASP A 211 25.99 -11.39 14.48
C ASP A 211 25.50 -9.96 14.29
N ARG A 212 26.40 -9.00 14.52
CA ARG A 212 26.10 -7.57 14.48
C ARG A 212 25.55 -7.11 13.13
N ASN A 213 26.06 -7.65 12.01
CA ASN A 213 25.65 -7.20 10.68
C ASN A 213 24.25 -7.71 10.33
N ILE A 214 23.94 -8.95 10.72
CA ILE A 214 22.60 -9.51 10.56
C ILE A 214 21.61 -8.78 11.46
N ALA A 215 22.00 -8.48 12.71
CA ALA A 215 21.18 -7.70 13.62
C ALA A 215 20.84 -6.31 13.05
N LEU A 216 21.82 -5.57 12.55
CA LEU A 216 21.60 -4.27 11.91
C LEU A 216 20.68 -4.37 10.69
N ALA A 217 20.88 -5.37 9.82
CA ALA A 217 20.00 -5.59 8.67
C ALA A 217 18.56 -5.87 9.10
N ALA A 218 18.38 -6.74 10.09
CA ALA A 218 17.06 -7.11 10.59
C ALA A 218 16.32 -5.93 11.21
N VAL A 219 16.94 -5.19 12.12
CA VAL A 219 16.28 -4.04 12.77
C VAL A 219 16.08 -2.86 11.83
N SER A 220 16.87 -2.76 10.76
CA SER A 220 16.64 -1.75 9.71
C SER A 220 15.45 -2.09 8.82
N SER A 221 15.15 -3.38 8.65
CA SER A 221 13.97 -3.87 7.93
C SER A 221 12.72 -3.82 8.80
N TRP A 222 12.81 -4.30 10.05
CA TRP A 222 11.72 -4.32 11.02
C TRP A 222 12.26 -4.09 12.43
N GLY A 223 12.06 -2.90 12.99
CA GLY A 223 12.68 -2.51 14.27
C GLY A 223 12.35 -3.42 15.45
N ALA A 224 11.15 -4.01 15.50
CA ALA A 224 10.77 -4.96 16.56
C ALA A 224 11.55 -6.29 16.51
N ALA A 225 12.32 -6.55 15.44
CA ALA A 225 13.31 -7.62 15.41
C ALA A 225 14.34 -7.51 16.54
N LEU A 226 14.50 -6.32 17.16
CA LEU A 226 15.31 -6.11 18.35
C LEU A 226 14.98 -7.13 19.46
N GLY A 227 13.70 -7.46 19.65
CA GLY A 227 13.24 -8.44 20.64
C GLY A 227 13.74 -9.87 20.40
N LEU A 228 14.15 -10.20 19.17
CA LEU A 228 14.67 -11.52 18.79
C LEU A 228 16.18 -11.66 19.05
N LEU A 229 16.90 -10.55 19.21
CA LEU A 229 18.36 -10.52 19.40
C LEU A 229 18.76 -10.84 20.84
N SER A 230 20.04 -11.18 21.06
CA SER A 230 20.55 -11.35 22.42
C SER A 230 20.50 -10.07 23.24
N GLU A 231 20.48 -10.24 24.55
CA GLU A 231 20.60 -9.13 25.51
C GLU A 231 21.79 -8.22 25.21
N LYS A 232 22.94 -8.78 24.79
CA LYS A 232 24.11 -7.99 24.42
C LYS A 232 23.82 -7.01 23.28
N LEU A 233 23.15 -7.47 22.22
CA LEU A 233 22.82 -6.63 21.06
C LEU A 233 21.61 -5.72 21.32
N ARG A 234 20.69 -6.12 22.19
CA ARG A 234 19.60 -5.26 22.68
C ARG A 234 20.09 -4.08 23.53
N ASN A 235 21.31 -4.16 24.04
CA ASN A 235 22.01 -3.06 24.71
C ASN A 235 23.07 -2.40 23.80
N ASP A 236 23.22 -2.84 22.54
CA ASP A 236 24.11 -2.17 21.60
C ASP A 236 23.44 -0.90 21.10
N ARG A 237 24.06 0.23 21.45
CA ARG A 237 23.56 1.57 21.17
C ARG A 237 23.23 1.79 19.68
N GLU A 238 24.06 1.31 18.76
CA GLU A 238 23.84 1.55 17.32
C GLU A 238 22.65 0.74 16.80
N ILE A 239 22.53 -0.52 17.23
CA ILE A 239 21.42 -1.40 16.87
C ILE A 239 20.09 -0.85 17.41
N VAL A 240 20.08 -0.42 18.68
CA VAL A 240 18.89 0.16 19.33
C VAL A 240 18.41 1.41 18.60
N LEU A 241 19.32 2.33 18.26
CA LEU A 241 18.97 3.53 17.51
C LEU A 241 18.46 3.20 16.09
N ALA A 242 19.06 2.22 15.41
CA ALA A 242 18.58 1.76 14.11
C ALA A 242 17.18 1.15 14.19
N ALA A 243 16.90 0.36 15.23
CA ALA A 243 15.60 -0.25 15.48
C ALA A 243 14.51 0.80 15.72
N ALA A 244 14.77 1.74 16.64
CA ALA A 244 13.82 2.78 17.03
C ALA A 244 13.47 3.73 15.88
N ASN A 245 14.41 3.96 14.94
CA ASN A 245 14.15 4.80 13.77
C ASN A 245 13.22 4.15 12.73
N ASN A 246 13.14 2.82 12.68
CA ASN A 246 12.36 2.11 11.66
C ASN A 246 11.03 1.58 12.17
N SER A 247 10.91 1.32 13.48
CA SER A 247 9.65 0.86 14.08
C SER A 247 9.53 1.40 15.50
N PRO A 248 8.53 2.25 15.79
CA PRO A 248 8.21 2.64 17.16
C PRO A 248 7.98 1.46 18.10
N ASP A 249 7.45 0.35 17.57
CA ASP A 249 7.22 -0.89 18.32
C ASP A 249 8.53 -1.51 18.85
N ALA A 250 9.69 -1.10 18.33
CA ALA A 250 10.98 -1.48 18.88
C ALA A 250 11.18 -0.99 20.32
N LEU A 251 10.52 0.11 20.72
CA LEU A 251 10.65 0.71 22.04
C LEU A 251 10.28 -0.26 23.17
N GLU A 252 9.40 -1.22 22.94
CA GLU A 252 9.03 -2.25 23.93
C GLU A 252 10.24 -3.09 24.37
N PHE A 253 11.22 -3.25 23.47
CA PHE A 253 12.39 -4.10 23.69
C PHE A 253 13.63 -3.32 24.12
N ILE A 254 13.55 -1.99 24.21
CA ILE A 254 14.68 -1.13 24.52
C ILE A 254 14.83 -1.00 26.03
N PRO A 255 16.05 -1.10 26.56
CA PRO A 255 16.30 -0.94 27.98
C PRO A 255 16.15 0.54 28.42
N ASP A 256 15.60 0.75 29.62
CA ASP A 256 15.30 2.10 30.15
C ASP A 256 16.52 3.04 30.16
N ASN A 257 17.73 2.51 30.32
CA ASN A 257 18.98 3.29 30.34
C ASN A 257 19.32 3.96 29.01
N LEU A 258 18.69 3.56 27.90
CA LEU A 258 18.86 4.17 26.57
C LEU A 258 17.68 5.09 26.18
N MET A 259 16.64 5.16 27.01
CA MET A 259 15.44 5.94 26.71
C MET A 259 15.74 7.44 26.60
N ASP A 260 16.65 7.97 27.43
CA ASP A 260 17.04 9.37 27.38
C ASP A 260 17.75 9.73 26.06
N GLU A 261 18.59 8.83 25.53
CA GLU A 261 19.23 9.04 24.22
C GLU A 261 18.21 9.04 23.06
N LEU A 262 17.14 8.25 23.19
CA LEU A 262 16.06 8.21 22.19
C LEU A 262 15.20 9.46 22.24
N ARG A 263 14.95 9.99 23.43
CA ARG A 263 14.26 11.28 23.65
C ARG A 263 15.04 12.48 23.15
N ASP A 264 16.33 12.30 22.87
CA ASP A 264 17.22 13.25 22.21
C ASP A 264 17.32 13.06 20.68
N ASN A 265 16.80 11.93 20.16
CA ASN A 265 16.86 11.63 18.74
C ASN A 265 15.65 12.23 17.99
N LYS A 266 15.91 13.17 17.08
CA LYS A 266 14.88 13.87 16.30
C LYS A 266 13.94 12.93 15.52
N ASN A 267 14.47 11.91 14.85
CA ASN A 267 13.68 11.04 13.98
C ASN A 267 12.78 10.11 14.80
N VAL A 268 13.33 9.53 15.88
CA VAL A 268 12.55 8.73 16.83
C VAL A 268 11.48 9.60 17.48
N ALA A 269 11.85 10.80 17.97
CA ALA A 269 10.91 11.74 18.57
C ALA A 269 9.75 12.09 17.63
N ILE A 270 10.02 12.48 16.38
CA ILE A 270 8.96 12.79 15.40
C ILE A 270 8.03 11.59 15.19
N SER A 271 8.59 10.39 14.99
CA SER A 271 7.82 9.16 14.77
C SER A 271 6.94 8.81 15.97
N MET A 272 7.40 9.11 17.19
CA MET A 272 6.65 8.87 18.43
C MET A 272 5.59 9.95 18.70
N LEU A 273 5.89 11.21 18.37
CA LEU A 273 4.97 12.35 18.55
C LEU A 273 3.84 12.34 17.51
N SER A 274 4.02 11.66 16.38
CA SER A 274 2.98 11.47 15.37
C SER A 274 2.04 10.28 15.67
N ARG A 275 2.24 9.54 16.77
CA ARG A 275 1.34 8.45 17.19
C ARG A 275 0.30 8.98 18.16
N SER A 276 -0.89 8.39 18.12
CA SER A 276 -1.91 8.68 19.13
C SER A 276 -1.44 8.27 20.52
N SER A 277 -1.87 8.98 21.56
CA SER A 277 -1.53 8.68 22.95
C SER A 277 -2.03 7.30 23.42
N TRP A 278 -3.09 6.77 22.79
CA TRP A 278 -3.62 5.43 23.05
C TRP A 278 -2.71 4.30 22.53
N ASP A 279 -1.80 4.63 21.61
CA ASP A 279 -0.89 3.71 20.94
C ASP A 279 0.58 3.96 21.36
N GLY A 280 0.77 4.38 22.62
CA GLY A 280 2.08 4.62 23.20
C GLY A 280 2.82 5.84 22.67
N GLY A 281 2.13 6.76 21.97
CA GLY A 281 2.70 8.01 21.47
C GLY A 281 3.31 8.88 22.57
N TRP A 282 4.39 9.59 22.22
CA TRP A 282 5.05 10.51 23.12
C TRP A 282 4.34 11.87 23.17
N THR A 283 4.66 12.64 24.19
CA THR A 283 4.28 14.04 24.34
C THR A 283 5.53 14.91 24.32
N LEU A 284 5.41 16.18 23.96
CA LEU A 284 6.57 17.06 23.85
C LEU A 284 7.31 17.26 25.19
N ASP A 285 6.66 17.07 26.34
CA ASP A 285 7.33 17.11 27.64
C ASP A 285 8.21 15.87 27.92
N SER A 286 8.03 14.78 27.17
CA SER A 286 8.87 13.59 27.30
C SER A 286 10.15 13.66 26.47
N VAL A 287 10.25 14.55 25.47
CA VAL A 287 11.47 14.75 24.68
C VAL A 287 12.39 15.79 25.32
N SER A 288 13.65 15.83 24.90
CA SER A 288 14.60 16.76 25.46
C SER A 288 14.27 18.22 25.16
N GLU A 289 14.76 19.13 26.00
CA GLU A 289 14.55 20.57 25.84
C GLU A 289 15.04 21.06 24.47
N LYS A 290 16.16 20.52 23.97
CA LYS A 290 16.70 20.82 22.65
C LYS A 290 15.68 20.54 21.54
N LEU A 291 14.97 19.40 21.60
CA LEU A 291 13.96 19.05 20.60
C LEU A 291 12.67 19.88 20.75
N ARG A 292 12.36 20.39 21.95
CA ARG A 292 11.26 21.37 22.15
C ARG A 292 11.56 22.76 21.59
N GLU A 293 12.80 23.00 21.16
CA GLU A 293 13.20 24.18 20.39
C GLU A 293 13.27 23.95 18.87
N ASP A 294 13.17 22.69 18.42
CA ASP A 294 13.21 22.33 17.01
C ASP A 294 11.81 22.45 16.41
N SER A 295 11.65 23.37 15.45
CA SER A 295 10.35 23.66 14.83
C SER A 295 9.71 22.41 14.23
N ASP A 296 10.47 21.57 13.53
CA ASP A 296 9.92 20.39 12.83
C ASP A 296 9.34 19.39 13.83
N VAL A 297 10.06 19.17 14.95
CA VAL A 297 9.61 18.27 16.02
C VAL A 297 8.33 18.80 16.66
N VAL A 298 8.28 20.09 16.96
CA VAL A 298 7.12 20.70 17.60
C VAL A 298 5.92 20.72 16.66
N LEU A 299 6.12 20.99 15.36
CA LEU A 299 5.05 20.96 14.35
C LEU A 299 4.50 19.55 14.13
N ALA A 300 5.35 18.52 14.13
CA ALA A 300 4.90 17.13 14.06
C ALA A 300 3.96 16.79 15.22
N ALA A 301 4.30 17.22 16.44
CA ALA A 301 3.45 17.02 17.62
C ALA A 301 2.14 17.82 17.57
N ILE A 302 2.19 19.09 17.13
CA ILE A 302 1.00 19.96 17.02
C ILE A 302 0.00 19.43 15.98
N SER A 303 0.51 18.81 14.91
CA SER A 303 -0.32 18.26 13.84
C SER A 303 -1.26 17.15 14.36
N GLU A 304 -0.77 16.31 15.27
CA GLU A 304 -1.60 15.32 15.98
C GLU A 304 -2.50 15.97 17.03
N SER A 305 -1.93 16.82 17.89
CA SER A 305 -2.66 17.48 18.97
C SER A 305 -2.16 18.89 19.23
N PHE A 306 -3.05 19.88 19.07
CA PHE A 306 -2.72 21.30 19.26
C PHE A 306 -2.29 21.63 20.69
N ASP A 307 -2.70 20.84 21.68
CA ASP A 307 -2.32 21.03 23.10
C ASP A 307 -0.82 20.82 23.34
N GLN A 308 -0.13 20.13 22.42
CA GLN A 308 1.32 19.96 22.48
C GLN A 308 2.07 21.30 22.43
N MET A 309 1.46 22.34 21.87
CA MET A 309 2.01 23.70 21.89
C MET A 309 2.28 24.19 23.32
N GLU A 310 1.59 23.68 24.35
CA GLU A 310 1.88 24.01 25.76
C GLU A 310 3.34 23.70 26.14
N PHE A 311 3.93 22.65 25.59
CA PHE A 311 5.28 22.20 25.92
C PHE A 311 6.38 22.79 25.03
N ALA A 312 6.01 23.48 23.96
CA ALA A 312 6.97 24.16 23.09
C ALA A 312 7.78 25.21 23.85
N SER A 313 9.04 25.38 23.44
CA SER A 313 9.93 26.36 24.07
C SER A 313 9.37 27.79 24.00
N LYS A 314 9.72 28.61 25.00
CA LYS A 314 9.37 30.05 24.99
C LYS A 314 9.92 30.76 23.76
N LYS A 315 11.04 30.30 23.21
CA LYS A 315 11.65 30.83 22.00
C LYS A 315 10.73 30.65 20.79
N LEU A 316 10.24 29.44 20.55
CA LEU A 316 9.31 29.16 19.46
C LEU A 316 7.96 29.86 19.65
N LYS A 317 7.42 29.87 20.87
CA LYS A 317 6.18 30.62 21.21
C LYS A 317 6.29 32.13 20.98
N ASN A 318 7.50 32.66 20.87
CA ASN A 318 7.75 34.06 20.55
C ASN A 318 8.26 34.30 19.12
N ASN A 319 8.30 33.26 18.29
CA ASN A 319 8.67 33.36 16.88
C ASN A 319 7.41 33.43 16.01
N LYS A 320 7.16 34.58 15.38
CA LYS A 320 5.99 34.81 14.52
C LYS A 320 5.92 33.83 13.35
N GLU A 321 7.04 33.54 12.67
CA GLU A 321 7.05 32.65 11.51
C GLU A 321 6.62 31.24 11.90
N PHE A 322 7.17 30.73 13.00
CA PHE A 322 6.76 29.44 13.57
C PHE A 322 5.28 29.43 13.96
N LEU A 323 4.77 30.51 14.57
CA LEU A 323 3.36 30.59 14.97
C LEU A 323 2.41 30.57 13.77
N ILE A 324 2.78 31.18 12.64
CA ILE A 324 2.00 31.12 11.39
C ILE A 324 1.98 29.68 10.87
N GLU A 325 3.13 29.00 10.88
CA GLU A 325 3.24 27.61 10.43
C GLU A 325 2.44 26.65 11.33
N ALA A 326 2.55 26.81 12.65
CA ALA A 326 1.77 26.03 13.62
C ALA A 326 0.26 26.26 13.46
N ALA A 327 -0.16 27.52 13.26
CA ALA A 327 -1.55 27.87 13.01
C ALA A 327 -2.08 27.26 11.71
N SER A 328 -1.25 27.25 10.66
CA SER A 328 -1.58 26.62 9.38
C SER A 328 -1.72 25.10 9.52
N ALA A 329 -0.85 24.46 10.31
CA ALA A 329 -0.91 23.01 10.55
C ALA A 329 -2.14 22.62 11.37
N ARG A 330 -2.51 23.41 12.39
CA ARG A 330 -3.63 23.11 13.28
C ARG A 330 -4.25 24.38 13.85
N GLY A 331 -5.35 24.86 13.28
CA GLY A 331 -5.93 26.17 13.63
C GLY A 331 -6.31 26.36 15.11
N PHE A 332 -6.76 25.30 15.80
CA PHE A 332 -7.05 25.34 17.24
C PHE A 332 -5.83 25.64 18.13
N VAL A 333 -4.61 25.62 17.59
CA VAL A 333 -3.41 26.05 18.30
C VAL A 333 -3.51 27.50 18.78
N ILE A 334 -4.38 28.31 18.19
CA ILE A 334 -4.66 29.70 18.58
C ILE A 334 -4.94 29.84 20.09
N ARG A 335 -5.52 28.82 20.73
CA ARG A 335 -5.79 28.80 22.19
C ARG A 335 -4.51 28.92 23.02
N HIS A 336 -3.41 28.35 22.53
CA HIS A 336 -2.10 28.31 23.19
C HIS A 336 -1.11 29.38 22.70
N ILE A 337 -1.47 30.15 21.66
CA ILE A 337 -0.66 31.26 21.18
C ILE A 337 -0.66 32.40 22.21
N PRO A 338 0.49 33.06 22.50
CA PRO A 338 0.51 34.18 23.43
C PRO A 338 -0.41 35.35 23.00
N GLU A 339 -1.11 35.96 23.95
CA GLU A 339 -2.11 37.03 23.71
C GLU A 339 -1.66 38.16 22.78
N LYS A 340 -0.37 38.53 22.83
CA LYS A 340 0.19 39.58 21.95
C LYS A 340 0.13 39.22 20.47
N PHE A 341 0.13 37.93 20.13
CA PHE A 341 0.08 37.40 18.77
C PHE A 341 -1.32 36.99 18.33
N LYS A 342 -2.28 36.79 19.25
CA LYS A 342 -3.69 36.52 18.90
C LYS A 342 -4.36 37.66 18.12
N LYS A 343 -3.73 38.84 18.07
CA LYS A 343 -4.17 40.01 17.32
C LYS A 343 -3.44 40.18 15.98
N ASP A 344 -2.47 39.32 15.69
CA ASP A 344 -1.72 39.33 14.45
C ASP A 344 -2.56 38.72 13.32
N THR A 345 -2.77 39.50 12.26
CA THR A 345 -3.65 39.10 11.16
C THR A 345 -3.17 37.84 10.47
N ASP A 346 -1.87 37.68 10.24
CA ASP A 346 -1.33 36.56 9.46
C ASP A 346 -1.52 35.24 10.21
N ILE A 347 -1.28 35.25 11.53
CA ILE A 347 -1.48 34.08 12.39
C ILE A 347 -2.96 33.67 12.43
N VAL A 348 -3.86 34.65 12.58
CA VAL A 348 -5.30 34.37 12.66
C VAL A 348 -5.83 33.87 11.31
N PHE A 349 -5.38 34.44 10.20
CA PHE A 349 -5.76 33.99 8.86
C PHE A 349 -5.28 32.55 8.60
N ALA A 350 -4.03 32.25 8.96
CA ALA A 350 -3.48 30.89 8.90
C ALA A 350 -4.29 29.89 9.72
N ALA A 351 -4.71 30.27 10.93
CA ALA A 351 -5.50 29.40 11.80
C ALA A 351 -6.90 29.11 11.25
N VAL A 352 -7.58 30.12 10.69
CA VAL A 352 -8.94 30.02 10.13
C VAL A 352 -8.96 29.19 8.85
N THR A 353 -7.86 29.16 8.10
CA THR A 353 -7.77 28.42 6.83
C THR A 353 -8.12 26.92 6.99
N ASN A 354 -7.76 26.31 8.13
CA ASN A 354 -7.93 24.87 8.35
C ASN A 354 -8.76 24.55 9.61
N ALA A 355 -9.46 25.53 10.18
CA ALA A 355 -10.28 25.30 11.38
C ALA A 355 -11.46 26.27 11.53
N SER A 356 -12.56 25.71 12.04
CA SER A 356 -13.76 26.42 12.48
C SER A 356 -13.51 27.08 13.85
N ILE A 357 -12.96 28.29 13.87
CA ILE A 357 -12.51 28.97 15.11
C ILE A 357 -12.95 30.44 15.24
N LEU A 358 -13.98 30.90 14.52
CA LEU A 358 -14.43 32.30 14.62
C LEU A 358 -14.85 32.68 16.05
N ASP A 359 -15.33 31.73 16.85
CA ASP A 359 -15.69 31.91 18.26
C ASP A 359 -14.48 32.16 19.18
N GLU A 360 -13.29 31.67 18.79
CA GLU A 360 -12.04 31.76 19.56
C GLU A 360 -11.26 33.05 19.30
N ILE A 361 -11.63 33.82 18.26
CA ILE A 361 -10.89 35.00 17.81
C ILE A 361 -11.58 36.32 18.19
N SER A 362 -10.79 37.38 18.26
CA SER A 362 -11.30 38.69 18.69
C SER A 362 -12.39 39.23 17.75
N GLU A 363 -13.30 40.04 18.31
CA GLU A 363 -14.40 40.67 17.57
C GLU A 363 -13.94 41.46 16.34
N LYS A 364 -12.72 42.03 16.37
CA LYS A 364 -12.10 42.70 15.22
C LYS A 364 -12.08 41.79 13.99
N PHE A 365 -11.70 40.52 14.15
CA PHE A 365 -11.61 39.55 13.04
C PHE A 365 -12.96 38.96 12.66
N ARG A 366 -13.89 38.84 13.62
CA ARG A 366 -15.29 38.47 13.34
C ARG A 366 -16.06 39.54 12.55
N ASN A 367 -15.49 40.74 12.42
CA ASN A 367 -15.96 41.83 11.57
C ASN A 367 -15.19 41.94 10.25
N ASP A 368 -14.16 41.13 10.04
CA ASP A 368 -13.36 41.15 8.82
C ASP A 368 -14.06 40.30 7.74
N LYS A 369 -14.55 40.96 6.68
CA LYS A 369 -15.34 40.30 5.64
C LYS A 369 -14.56 39.19 4.94
N ASP A 370 -13.27 39.39 4.64
CA ASP A 370 -12.46 38.43 3.90
C ASP A 370 -12.18 37.19 4.76
N LEU A 371 -11.87 37.39 6.04
CA LEU A 371 -11.64 36.30 6.98
C LEU A 371 -12.92 35.51 7.29
N VAL A 372 -14.06 36.19 7.46
CA VAL A 372 -15.34 35.52 7.65
C VAL A 372 -15.75 34.76 6.39
N LEU A 373 -15.56 35.32 5.19
CA LEU A 373 -15.78 34.60 3.94
C LEU A 373 -14.94 33.32 3.84
N LEU A 374 -13.67 33.39 4.24
CA LEU A 374 -12.82 32.20 4.32
C LEU A 374 -13.39 31.16 5.29
N ALA A 375 -13.74 31.55 6.51
CA ALA A 375 -14.27 30.64 7.52
C ALA A 375 -15.57 29.95 7.07
N VAL A 376 -16.54 30.72 6.57
CA VAL A 376 -17.84 30.17 6.14
C VAL A 376 -17.75 29.38 4.85
N SER A 377 -16.67 29.50 4.08
CA SER A 377 -16.43 28.67 2.90
C SER A 377 -16.04 27.22 3.23
N HIS A 378 -15.62 26.97 4.48
CA HIS A 378 -15.25 25.64 4.98
C HIS A 378 -16.26 25.08 5.99
N ASP A 379 -16.96 25.94 6.72
CA ASP A 379 -18.05 25.57 7.63
C ASP A 379 -19.02 26.75 7.75
N GLY A 380 -20.10 26.72 6.98
CA GLY A 380 -21.09 27.78 6.86
C GLY A 380 -21.75 28.13 8.19
N ARG A 381 -21.78 27.21 9.17
CA ARG A 381 -22.30 27.48 10.50
C ARG A 381 -21.44 28.44 11.31
N GLN A 382 -20.18 28.66 10.91
CA GLN A 382 -19.33 29.71 11.48
C GLN A 382 -19.96 31.10 11.35
N LEU A 383 -20.93 31.28 10.44
CA LEU A 383 -21.73 32.50 10.35
C LEU A 383 -22.37 32.90 11.69
N GLU A 384 -22.71 31.95 12.57
CA GLU A 384 -23.19 32.22 13.94
C GLU A 384 -22.32 33.22 14.69
N TYR A 385 -21.01 33.08 14.55
CA TYR A 385 -20.02 33.87 15.28
C TYR A 385 -19.63 35.15 14.56
N ALA A 386 -19.97 35.29 13.28
CA ALA A 386 -19.73 36.54 12.55
C ALA A 386 -20.50 37.71 13.18
N SER A 387 -19.99 38.92 12.98
CA SER A 387 -20.68 40.10 13.47
C SER A 387 -22.06 40.26 12.84
N GLU A 388 -22.96 40.96 13.55
CA GLU A 388 -24.30 41.23 13.04
C GLU A 388 -24.29 41.94 11.67
N ILE A 389 -23.29 42.79 11.41
CA ILE A 389 -23.11 43.46 10.13
C ILE A 389 -22.88 42.43 9.02
N LEU A 390 -22.01 41.44 9.25
CA LEU A 390 -21.70 40.42 8.24
C LEU A 390 -22.79 39.33 8.14
N ARG A 391 -23.55 39.06 9.20
CA ARG A 391 -24.79 38.25 9.13
C ARG A 391 -25.93 38.93 8.37
N ASN A 392 -25.77 40.22 8.08
CA ASN A 392 -26.63 41.03 7.22
C ASN A 392 -26.02 41.29 5.83
N ASP A 393 -24.79 40.83 5.57
CA ASP A 393 -24.13 40.99 4.28
C ASP A 393 -24.55 39.82 3.37
N LYS A 394 -25.26 40.14 2.28
CA LYS A 394 -25.83 39.14 1.39
C LYS A 394 -24.76 38.25 0.75
N ASP A 395 -23.56 38.76 0.45
CA ASP A 395 -22.49 37.96 -0.15
C ASP A 395 -21.96 36.92 0.85
N VAL A 396 -21.73 37.35 2.09
CA VAL A 396 -21.27 36.47 3.18
C VAL A 396 -22.31 35.41 3.51
N VAL A 397 -23.57 35.83 3.61
CA VAL A 397 -24.69 34.92 3.88
C VAL A 397 -24.85 33.90 2.76
N LEU A 398 -24.81 34.32 1.49
CA LEU A 398 -24.90 33.40 0.35
C LEU A 398 -23.74 32.41 0.33
N ALA A 399 -22.52 32.83 0.67
CA ALA A 399 -21.39 31.91 0.81
C ALA A 399 -21.65 30.86 1.90
N ALA A 400 -22.11 31.30 3.08
CA ALA A 400 -22.38 30.42 4.22
C ALA A 400 -23.52 29.42 3.95
N VAL A 401 -24.66 29.86 3.42
CA VAL A 401 -25.82 28.96 3.20
C VAL A 401 -25.61 27.98 2.06
N ARG A 402 -24.77 28.34 1.07
CA ARG A 402 -24.38 27.43 -0.02
C ARG A 402 -23.42 26.35 0.45
N GLU A 403 -22.59 26.64 1.45
CA GLU A 403 -21.76 25.63 2.11
C GLU A 403 -22.63 24.74 3.02
N SER A 404 -23.44 25.36 3.89
CA SER A 404 -24.34 24.67 4.82
C SER A 404 -25.67 25.40 4.95
N GLY A 405 -26.75 24.79 4.46
CA GLY A 405 -28.10 25.37 4.50
C GLY A 405 -28.60 25.65 5.91
N TRP A 406 -28.07 24.93 6.91
CA TRP A 406 -28.32 25.19 8.33
C TRP A 406 -27.83 26.57 8.79
N ALA A 407 -26.88 27.18 8.08
CA ALA A 407 -26.42 28.53 8.38
C ALA A 407 -27.56 29.57 8.30
N LEU A 408 -28.66 29.27 7.59
CA LEU A 408 -29.84 30.13 7.51
C LEU A 408 -30.42 30.48 8.89
N GLU A 409 -30.28 29.60 9.88
CA GLU A 409 -30.68 29.85 11.27
C GLU A 409 -30.07 31.14 11.86
N TYR A 410 -28.84 31.44 11.48
CA TYR A 410 -28.06 32.55 12.04
C TYR A 410 -28.16 33.85 11.26
N VAL A 411 -28.76 33.78 10.07
CA VAL A 411 -28.95 34.92 9.16
C VAL A 411 -29.93 35.93 9.78
N SER A 412 -29.79 37.20 9.44
CA SER A 412 -30.74 38.20 9.90
C SER A 412 -32.16 37.96 9.38
N ASP A 413 -33.15 38.42 10.14
CA ASP A 413 -34.57 38.29 9.80
C ASP A 413 -34.90 38.83 8.39
N LYS A 414 -34.22 39.92 7.99
CA LYS A 414 -34.38 40.53 6.67
C LYS A 414 -33.96 39.58 5.55
N LEU A 415 -32.82 38.90 5.69
CA LEU A 415 -32.28 38.01 4.68
C LEU A 415 -32.90 36.60 4.74
N ARG A 416 -33.48 36.19 5.87
CA ARG A 416 -34.36 35.00 5.95
C ARG A 416 -35.69 35.14 5.20
N ALA A 417 -36.02 36.35 4.77
CA ALA A 417 -37.14 36.62 3.87
C ALA A 417 -36.69 36.93 2.42
N ASP A 418 -35.38 36.87 2.13
CA ASP A 418 -34.85 37.07 0.76
C ASP A 418 -34.96 35.74 -0.01
N PRO A 419 -35.74 35.69 -1.11
CA PRO A 419 -35.95 34.46 -1.87
C PRO A 419 -34.65 33.81 -2.36
N GLU A 420 -33.68 34.60 -2.80
CA GLU A 420 -32.42 34.07 -3.32
C GLU A 420 -31.61 33.37 -2.21
N VAL A 421 -31.62 33.93 -1.01
CA VAL A 421 -30.93 33.35 0.15
C VAL A 421 -31.62 32.07 0.62
N VAL A 422 -32.95 32.11 0.73
CA VAL A 422 -33.75 30.96 1.19
C VAL A 422 -33.68 29.82 0.18
N GLU A 423 -33.82 30.10 -1.12
CA GLU A 423 -33.68 29.10 -2.18
C GLU A 423 -32.30 28.45 -2.13
N ALA A 424 -31.22 29.23 -2.04
CA ALA A 424 -29.86 28.70 -1.93
C ALA A 424 -29.67 27.80 -0.70
N ALA A 425 -30.26 28.15 0.44
CA ALA A 425 -30.18 27.34 1.66
C ALA A 425 -30.97 26.02 1.53
N ILE A 426 -32.16 26.06 0.93
CA ILE A 426 -33.03 24.88 0.72
C ILE A 426 -32.42 23.93 -0.31
N GLU A 427 -31.80 24.48 -1.37
CA GLU A 427 -31.05 23.70 -2.36
C GLU A 427 -29.91 22.92 -1.72
N GLN A 428 -29.22 23.50 -0.74
CA GLN A 428 -28.18 22.82 0.04
C GLN A 428 -28.78 21.81 1.04
N ASN A 429 -29.78 22.22 1.81
CA ASN A 429 -30.49 21.36 2.75
C ASN A 429 -31.97 21.73 2.85
N SER A 430 -32.85 20.85 2.36
CA SER A 430 -34.30 21.05 2.43
C SER A 430 -34.85 21.35 3.83
N ASN A 431 -34.23 20.83 4.90
CA ASN A 431 -34.66 21.12 6.27
C ASN A 431 -34.37 22.57 6.71
N ALA A 432 -33.59 23.33 5.95
CA ALA A 432 -33.34 24.74 6.21
C ALA A 432 -34.61 25.59 6.06
N GLU A 433 -35.61 25.14 5.30
CA GLU A 433 -36.91 25.82 5.13
C GLU A 433 -37.56 26.18 6.47
N LYS A 434 -37.37 25.39 7.52
CA LYS A 434 -37.93 25.71 8.85
C LYS A 434 -37.43 27.03 9.44
N PHE A 435 -36.33 27.56 8.93
CA PHE A 435 -35.76 28.85 9.32
C PHE A 435 -36.10 29.99 8.35
N SER A 436 -36.79 29.72 7.24
CA SER A 436 -37.27 30.77 6.34
C SER A 436 -38.41 31.55 6.96
N PHE A 437 -38.54 32.81 6.53
CA PHE A 437 -39.71 33.65 6.79
C PHE A 437 -40.58 33.84 5.54
N LEU A 438 -40.27 33.07 4.49
CA LEU A 438 -41.14 32.76 3.35
C LEU A 438 -41.98 31.54 3.74
#